data_AF-A0A2Y9KAV4-F1
#
_entry.id   AF-A0A2Y9KAV4-F1
#
_cell.length_a   1.000
_cell.length_b   1.000
_cell.length_c   1.000
_cell.angle_alpha   90.00
_cell.angle_beta   90.00
_cell.angle_gamma   90.00
#
_symmetry.space_group_name_H-M   'P 1'
#
loop_
_entity.id
_entity.type
_entity.pdbx_description
1 polymer ?
#
loop_
_entity_poly.entity_id
_entity_poly.type
_entity_poly.pdbx_seq_one_letter_code
_entity_poly.pdbx_strand_id
1 'polypeptide(L)' 'MSSHKTFRIRRFLAKKQKQNRRGAWNRPIPQWFRMKTGNKIRYNSKRRHWRRTKLGL' A
#
# COMPACT_ATOMS: atom_id res chain seq x y z
N MET A 1 -22.27 -7.12 9.90
CA MET A 1 -22.29 -7.76 8.56
C MET A 1 -21.46 -6.93 7.59
N SER A 2 -20.58 -7.52 6.79
CA SER A 2 -19.93 -6.77 5.70
C SER A 2 -20.90 -6.63 4.52
N SER A 3 -20.85 -5.53 3.77
CA SER A 3 -21.74 -5.38 2.61
C SER A 3 -21.52 -6.50 1.58
N HIS A 4 -22.58 -6.89 0.88
CA HIS A 4 -22.49 -7.81 -0.26
C HIS A 4 -21.78 -7.10 -1.43
N LYS A 5 -20.49 -7.40 -1.59
CA LYS A 5 -19.65 -6.89 -2.71
C LYS A 5 -19.41 -7.98 -3.74
N THR A 6 -19.32 -7.58 -5.00
CA THR A 6 -18.93 -8.47 -6.10
C THR A 6 -17.50 -8.99 -5.93
N PHE A 7 -17.19 -10.14 -6.53
CA PHE A 7 -15.86 -10.75 -6.46
C PHE A 7 -14.74 -9.81 -6.97
N ARG A 8 -15.00 -9.06 -8.04
CA ARG A 8 -14.06 -8.08 -8.60
C ARG A 8 -13.69 -7.00 -7.58
N ILE A 9 -14.68 -6.43 -6.88
CA ILE A 9 -14.46 -5.41 -5.85
C ILE A 9 -13.68 -5.99 -4.66
N ARG A 10 -14.02 -7.21 -4.23
CA ARG A 10 -13.29 -7.90 -3.14
C ARG A 10 -11.82 -8.13 -3.50
N ARG A 11 -11.52 -8.58 -4.73
CA ARG A 11 -10.15 -8.76 -5.22
C ARG A 11 -9.39 -7.43 -5.30
N PHE A 12 -10.04 -6.36 -5.77
CA PHE A 12 -9.45 -5.03 -5.80
C PHE A 12 -9.09 -4.53 -4.40
N LEU A 13 -10.03 -4.62 -3.46
CA LEU A 13 -9.82 -4.23 -2.06
C LEU A 13 -8.68 -5.03 -1.42
N ALA A 14 -8.65 -6.34 -1.63
CA ALA A 14 -7.58 -7.21 -1.14
C ALA A 14 -6.21 -6.82 -1.71
N LYS A 15 -6.12 -6.48 -3.01
CA LYS A 15 -4.88 -6.01 -3.65
C LYS A 15 -4.42 -4.68 -3.05
N LYS A 16 -5.31 -3.69 -2.89
CA LYS A 16 -5.00 -2.40 -2.26
C LYS A 16 -4.59 -2.55 -0.79
N GLN A 17 -5.25 -3.47 -0.08
CA GLN A 17 -4.90 -3.82 1.29
C GLN A 17 -3.53 -4.49 1.37
N LYS A 18 -3.20 -5.43 0.46
CA LYS A 18 -1.89 -6.06 0.39
C LYS A 18 -0.81 -5.04 0.06
N GLN A 19 -1.04 -4.15 -0.90
CA GLN A 19 -0.12 -3.04 -1.18
C GLN A 19 0.15 -2.22 0.09
N ASN A 20 -0.91 -1.84 0.83
CA ASN A 20 -0.79 -1.03 2.04
C ASN A 20 -0.27 -1.75 3.29
N ARG A 21 -0.49 -3.07 3.45
CA ARG A 21 -0.14 -3.86 4.66
C ARG A 21 1.04 -4.82 4.48
N ARG A 22 1.19 -5.42 3.30
CA ARG A 22 2.13 -6.53 3.01
C ARG A 22 2.88 -6.36 1.68
N GLY A 23 2.94 -5.15 1.13
CA GLY A 23 3.62 -4.88 -0.13
C GLY A 23 4.95 -4.19 0.13
N ALA A 24 6.04 -4.72 -0.45
CA ALA A 24 7.37 -4.12 -0.48
C ALA A 24 7.37 -2.63 -0.92
N TRP A 25 6.27 -2.18 -1.53
CA TRP A 25 6.06 -0.83 -2.04
C TRP A 25 5.26 0.09 -1.11
N ASN A 26 4.80 -0.32 0.08
CA ASN A 26 4.07 0.58 1.01
C ASN A 26 4.36 0.42 2.52
N ARG A 27 5.26 -0.50 2.88
CA ARG A 27 5.89 -0.56 4.20
C ARG A 27 6.92 0.59 4.30
N PRO A 28 7.22 1.14 5.50
CA PRO A 28 8.45 1.91 5.67
C PRO A 28 9.60 1.17 5.01
N ILE A 29 10.41 1.93 4.27
CA ILE A 29 11.50 1.39 3.46
C ILE A 29 12.38 0.51 4.36
N PRO A 30 12.64 -0.75 3.99
CA PRO A 30 13.51 -1.63 4.76
C PRO A 30 14.86 -0.96 5.03
N GLN A 31 15.36 -1.10 6.25
CA GLN A 31 16.59 -0.42 6.68
C GLN A 31 17.77 -0.74 5.75
N TRP A 32 17.94 -2.01 5.35
CA TRP A 32 19.00 -2.42 4.42
C TRP A 32 18.92 -1.71 3.05
N PHE A 33 17.73 -1.34 2.58
CA PHE A 33 17.56 -0.58 1.34
C PHE A 33 17.96 0.89 1.51
N ARG A 34 17.72 1.47 2.69
CA ARG A 34 18.19 2.83 3.04
C ARG A 34 19.72 2.89 3.11
N MET A 35 20.36 1.77 3.47
CA MET A 35 21.82 1.66 3.58
C MET A 35 22.52 1.41 2.25
N LYS A 36 21.80 1.21 1.14
CA LYS A 36 22.43 1.08 -0.19
C LYS A 36 23.07 2.41 -0.62
N THR A 37 24.33 2.35 -1.01
CA THR A 37 25.08 3.48 -1.56
C THR A 37 24.41 4.02 -2.83
N GLY A 38 24.40 5.35 -2.99
CA GLY A 38 23.80 6.03 -4.16
C GLY A 38 22.26 6.06 -4.17
N ASN A 39 21.59 5.57 -3.13
CA ASN A 39 20.12 5.55 -3.08
C ASN A 39 19.53 6.89 -2.61
N LYS A 40 18.66 7.48 -3.44
CA LYS A 40 17.96 8.75 -3.15
C LYS A 40 16.59 8.57 -2.49
N ILE A 41 16.06 7.35 -2.43
CA ILE A 41 14.69 7.07 -1.98
C ILE A 41 14.66 6.95 -0.44
N ARG A 42 14.05 7.93 0.24
CA ARG A 42 13.98 7.99 1.73
C ARG A 42 12.66 7.51 2.32
N TYR A 43 11.55 7.73 1.61
CA TYR A 43 10.20 7.34 2.03
C TYR A 43 9.40 6.87 0.82
N ASN A 44 8.31 6.14 1.05
CA ASN A 44 7.42 5.75 -0.03
C ASN A 44 6.40 6.86 -0.32
N SER A 45 6.54 7.51 -1.49
CA SER A 45 5.60 8.53 -1.97
C SER A 45 4.22 7.98 -2.29
N LYS A 46 4.09 6.69 -2.63
CA LYS A 46 2.82 6.05 -2.98
C LYS A 46 2.03 5.58 -1.75
N ARG A 47 2.38 6.06 -0.55
CA ARG A 47 1.72 5.67 0.70
C ARG A 47 0.37 6.32 0.86
N ARG A 48 -0.65 5.48 1.04
CA ARG A 48 -2.04 5.91 1.17
C ARG A 48 -2.55 5.64 2.57
N HIS A 49 -3.02 6.70 3.24
CA HIS A 49 -3.79 6.59 4.48
C HIS A 49 -5.30 6.61 4.18
N TRP A 50 -6.06 5.70 4.79
CA TRP A 50 -7.47 5.50 4.47
C TRP A 50 -8.38 6.67 4.90
N ARG A 51 -7.97 7.46 5.90
CA ARG A 51 -8.68 8.69 6.27
C ARG A 51 -8.42 9.85 5.31
N ARG A 52 -7.22 9.92 4.71
CA ARG A 52 -6.79 11.05 3.86
C ARG A 52 -7.18 10.89 2.39
N THR A 53 -7.04 9.68 1.81
CA THR A 53 -7.28 9.45 0.38
C THR A 53 -8.17 8.22 0.18
N LYS A 54 -9.32 8.40 -0.46
CA LYS A 54 -10.29 7.33 -0.75
C LYS A 54 -9.88 6.52 -2.00
N LEU A 55 -10.46 5.33 -2.15
CA LEU A 55 -10.10 4.40 -3.22
C LEU A 55 -10.89 4.60 -4.52
N GLY A 56 -11.95 5.42 -4.51
CA GLY A 56 -12.83 5.64 -5.67
C GLY A 56 -13.39 4.32 -6.19
N LEU A 57 -14.22 3.66 -5.38
CA LEU A 57 -14.89 2.40 -5.71
C LEU A 57 -16.38 2.63 -5.87
#